data_AF-A0A4D7JXH6-F1
#
_entry.id   AF-A0A4D7JXH6-F1
#
_cell.length_a   1.000
_cell.length_b   1.000
_cell.length_c   1.000
_cell.angle_alpha   90.00
_cell.angle_beta   90.00
_cell.angle_gamma   90.00
#
_symmetry.space_group_name_H-M   'P 1'
#
loop_
_entity.id
_entity.type
_entity.pdbx_description
1 polymer ?
#
loop_
_entity_poly.entity_id
_entity_poly.type
_entity_poly.pdbx_seq_one_letter_code
_entity_poly.pdbx_strand_id
1 'polypeptide(L)'
;MDSGKFIWLIFALPFLINGQDYYDDPGDKYQKYCEDCVITLNQLPSTIEYGLTGHGDSIFFVTNEKEWFFEELITSSKDGLVVDVVSKELYKCGEKVGYSQRSLHRG
;
A
#
# COMPACT_ATOMS: atom_id res chain seq x y z
N MET A 1 26.19 30.40 44.79
CA MET A 1 26.30 29.57 43.57
C MET A 1 24.92 29.05 43.27
N ASP A 2 24.20 29.77 42.40
CA ASP A 2 22.82 29.45 42.02
C ASP A 2 22.77 28.13 41.27
N SER A 3 22.05 27.17 41.83
CA SER A 3 21.81 25.87 41.22
C SER A 3 20.60 25.97 40.32
N GLY A 4 20.82 26.38 39.07
CA GLY A 4 19.82 26.37 38.01
C GLY A 4 19.29 24.96 37.78
N LYS A 5 18.01 24.73 38.08
CA LYS A 5 17.31 23.48 37.75
C LYS A 5 16.74 23.61 36.34
N PHE A 6 17.46 23.05 35.38
CA PHE A 6 17.02 22.86 34.00
C PHE A 6 15.73 22.02 33.96
N ILE A 7 14.69 22.59 33.35
CA ILE A 7 13.45 21.89 33.02
C ILE A 7 13.76 20.91 31.87
N TRP A 8 13.77 19.62 32.15
CA TRP A 8 13.78 18.57 31.13
C TRP A 8 12.33 18.22 30.77
N LEU A 9 11.77 18.93 29.79
CA LEU A 9 10.58 18.48 29.06
C LEU A 9 11.01 17.43 28.03
N ILE A 10 11.21 16.19 28.48
CA ILE A 10 11.28 15.03 27.58
C ILE A 10 9.85 14.61 27.29
N PHE A 11 9.23 15.24 26.30
CA PHE A 11 7.99 14.77 25.72
C PHE A 11 8.32 13.76 24.61
N ALA A 12 8.87 12.61 25.01
CA ALA A 12 9.02 11.48 24.11
C ALA A 12 7.66 10.77 24.02
N LEU A 13 6.80 11.24 23.12
CA LEU A 13 5.66 10.47 22.64
C LEU A 13 6.20 9.28 21.84
N PRO A 14 5.99 8.03 22.26
CA PRO A 14 6.22 6.90 21.39
C PRO A 14 5.03 6.81 20.44
N PHE A 15 5.01 7.64 19.40
CA PHE A 15 4.20 7.35 18.21
C PHE A 15 4.98 6.37 17.33
N LEU A 16 5.22 5.18 17.87
CA LEU A 16 5.53 4.00 17.07
C LEU A 16 4.22 3.23 16.95
N ILE A 17 3.30 3.77 16.14
CA ILE A 17 2.09 3.02 15.77
C ILE A 17 2.52 2.07 14.66
N ASN A 18 2.47 0.77 14.97
CA ASN A 18 2.59 -0.29 13.98
C ASN A 18 1.44 -0.14 12.98
N GLY A 19 1.75 0.12 11.71
CA GLY A 19 0.75 0.14 10.63
C GLY A 19 0.18 -1.23 10.27
N GLN A 20 0.60 -2.29 10.97
CA GLN A 20 0.21 -3.68 10.68
C GLN A 20 -1.23 -4.01 11.10
N ASP A 21 -1.83 -3.25 12.03
CA ASP A 21 -3.25 -3.43 12.43
C ASP A 21 -4.22 -2.59 11.58
N TYR A 22 -3.75 -1.87 10.55
CA TYR A 22 -4.57 -0.90 9.81
C TYR A 22 -5.23 -1.44 8.53
N TYR A 23 -4.88 -2.66 8.10
CA TYR A 23 -5.41 -3.25 6.87
C TYR A 23 -6.09 -4.59 7.16
N ASP A 24 -7.33 -4.51 7.64
CA ASP A 24 -8.21 -5.68 7.73
C ASP A 24 -8.69 -6.07 6.32
N ASP A 25 -8.43 -7.31 5.91
CA ASP A 25 -9.08 -7.92 4.73
C ASP A 25 -10.60 -8.00 5.03
N PRO A 26 -11.45 -7.23 4.34
CA PRO A 26 -12.89 -7.17 4.64
C PRO A 26 -13.62 -8.49 4.34
N GLY A 27 -12.96 -9.49 3.74
CA GLY A 27 -13.52 -10.80 3.45
C GLY A 27 -14.80 -10.70 2.64
N ASP A 28 -15.90 -11.27 3.14
CA ASP A 28 -17.21 -11.24 2.47
C ASP A 28 -17.77 -9.82 2.26
N LYS A 29 -17.25 -8.82 2.99
CA LYS A 29 -17.65 -7.41 2.83
C LYS A 29 -16.77 -6.66 1.83
N TYR A 30 -15.89 -7.34 1.11
CA TYR A 30 -14.98 -6.77 0.11
C TYR A 30 -15.70 -5.85 -0.87
N GLN A 31 -16.78 -6.33 -1.48
CA GLN A 31 -17.53 -5.53 -2.46
C GLN A 31 -18.05 -4.23 -1.86
N LYS A 32 -18.38 -4.20 -0.56
CA LYS A 32 -18.92 -3.02 0.12
C LYS A 32 -17.83 -2.00 0.49
N TYR A 33 -16.65 -2.46 0.88
CA TYR A 33 -15.57 -1.58 1.36
C TYR A 33 -14.57 -1.19 0.28
N CYS A 34 -14.51 -1.96 -0.81
CA CYS A 34 -13.57 -1.74 -1.91
C CYS A 34 -14.28 -1.36 -3.22
N GLU A 35 -15.58 -1.05 -3.18
CA GLU A 35 -16.39 -0.73 -4.38
C GLU A 35 -15.72 0.34 -5.24
N ASP A 36 -15.36 1.47 -4.62
CA ASP A 36 -14.75 2.61 -5.29
C ASP A 36 -13.39 2.23 -5.89
N CYS A 37 -12.52 1.55 -5.13
CA CYS A 37 -11.24 1.06 -5.64
C CYS A 37 -11.41 0.13 -6.85
N VAL A 38 -12.39 -0.78 -6.79
CA VAL A 38 -12.68 -1.71 -7.90
C VAL A 38 -13.18 -0.94 -9.13
N ILE A 39 -14.03 0.06 -8.95
CA ILE A 39 -14.52 0.90 -10.06
C ILE A 39 -13.36 1.67 -10.69
N THR A 40 -12.53 2.35 -9.88
CA THR A 40 -11.35 3.10 -10.36
C THR A 40 -10.39 2.21 -11.13
N LEU A 41 -10.09 1.01 -10.62
CA LEU A 41 -9.21 0.06 -11.30
C LEU A 41 -9.82 -0.50 -12.59
N ASN A 42 -11.13 -0.73 -12.63
CA ASN A 42 -11.82 -1.17 -13.86
C ASN A 42 -11.91 -0.08 -14.92
N GLN A 43 -11.82 1.19 -14.51
CA GLN A 43 -11.82 2.36 -15.40
C GLN A 43 -10.41 2.79 -15.82
N LEU A 44 -9.38 2.06 -15.39
CA LEU A 44 -8.00 2.32 -15.76
C LEU A 44 -7.85 2.35 -17.30
N PRO A 45 -7.41 3.48 -17.88
CA PRO A 45 -7.12 3.55 -19.31
C PRO A 45 -5.98 2.60 -19.69
N SER A 46 -6.12 1.90 -20.81
CA SER A 46 -5.12 0.93 -21.29
C SER A 46 -3.77 1.54 -21.67
N THR A 47 -3.69 2.86 -21.75
CA THR A 47 -2.46 3.63 -22.02
C THR A 47 -1.66 3.91 -20.76
N ILE A 48 -2.24 3.70 -19.58
CA ILE A 48 -1.54 3.88 -18.31
C ILE A 48 -0.77 2.61 -18.01
N GLU A 49 0.53 2.77 -17.87
CA GLU A 49 1.47 1.74 -17.45
C GLU A 49 1.95 2.09 -16.05
N TYR A 50 1.83 1.15 -15.12
CA TYR A 50 2.30 1.30 -13.75
C TYR A 50 2.89 -0.01 -13.24
N GLY A 51 3.67 0.06 -12.16
CA GLY A 51 4.25 -1.12 -11.54
C GLY A 51 5.23 -0.80 -10.42
N LEU A 52 5.98 -1.83 -10.01
CA LEU A 52 7.04 -1.71 -9.03
C LEU A 52 8.40 -1.96 -9.70
N THR A 53 9.38 -1.13 -9.40
CA THR A 53 10.78 -1.34 -9.82
C THR A 53 11.72 -1.27 -8.62
N GLY A 54 12.77 -2.07 -8.64
CA GLY A 54 13.79 -2.10 -7.58
C GLY A 54 15.05 -1.34 -8.01
N HIS A 55 15.61 -0.54 -7.10
CA HIS A 55 16.93 0.04 -7.26
C HIS A 55 17.72 -0.06 -5.95
N GLY A 56 18.70 -0.97 -5.92
CA GLY A 56 19.41 -1.33 -4.68
C GLY A 56 18.43 -1.90 -3.65
N ASP A 57 18.42 -1.31 -2.46
CA ASP A 57 17.53 -1.70 -1.35
C ASP A 57 16.19 -0.95 -1.35
N SER A 58 15.87 -0.24 -2.44
CA SER A 58 14.67 0.58 -2.56
C SER A 58 13.70 0.03 -3.61
N ILE A 59 12.41 0.09 -3.29
CA ILE A 59 11.31 -0.23 -4.20
C ILE A 59 10.60 1.07 -4.55
N PHE A 60 10.35 1.28 -5.84
CA PHE A 60 9.66 2.45 -6.37
C PHE A 60 8.39 2.00 -7.05
N PHE A 61 7.29 2.68 -6.74
CA PHE A 61 6.13 2.67 -7.63
C PHE A 61 6.43 3.58 -8.82
N VAL A 62 6.20 3.08 -10.03
CA VAL A 62 6.39 3.83 -11.27
C VAL A 62 5.08 3.87 -12.04
N THR A 63 4.82 5.01 -12.67
CA THR A 63 3.68 5.23 -13.57
C THR A 63 4.11 6.17 -14.69
N ASN A 64 3.55 6.02 -15.89
CA ASN A 64 3.71 6.98 -16.98
C ASN A 64 2.76 8.19 -16.85
N GLU A 65 1.68 8.08 -16.07
CA GLU A 65 0.69 9.14 -15.83
C GLU A 65 0.60 9.43 -14.33
N LYS A 66 1.15 10.58 -13.90
CA LYS A 66 1.19 10.96 -12.48
C LYS A 66 -0.18 11.48 -12.00
N GLU A 67 -0.93 12.15 -12.88
CA GLU A 67 -2.22 12.74 -12.58
C GLU A 67 -3.19 11.63 -12.18
N TRP A 68 -3.26 10.54 -12.94
CA TRP A 68 -4.05 9.37 -12.57
C TRP A 68 -3.69 8.83 -11.17
N PHE A 69 -2.40 8.75 -10.84
CA PHE A 69 -1.99 8.23 -9.54
C PHE A 69 -2.44 9.14 -8.37
N PHE A 70 -2.30 10.46 -8.50
CA PHE A 70 -2.59 11.40 -7.40
C PHE A 70 -4.03 11.94 -7.40
N GLU A 71 -4.75 11.85 -8.50
CA GLU A 71 -6.10 12.43 -8.64
C GLU A 71 -7.20 11.36 -8.69
N GLU A 72 -6.88 10.13 -9.13
CA GLU A 72 -7.87 9.05 -9.28
C GLU A 72 -7.60 7.88 -8.32
N LEU A 73 -6.34 7.46 -8.14
CA LEU A 73 -6.00 6.28 -7.33
C LEU A 73 -5.78 6.62 -5.84
N ILE A 74 -4.97 7.65 -5.55
CA ILE A 74 -4.64 8.10 -4.19
C ILE A 74 -5.22 9.51 -4.01
N THR A 75 -6.53 9.57 -3.75
CA THR A 75 -7.31 10.82 -3.74
C THR A 75 -7.27 11.54 -2.40
N SER A 76 -6.99 10.81 -1.33
CA SER A 76 -7.04 11.32 0.04
C SER A 76 -5.77 10.94 0.81
N SER A 77 -5.43 11.74 1.82
CA SER A 77 -4.32 11.44 2.73
C SER A 77 -4.57 10.22 3.63
N LYS A 78 -5.77 9.64 3.57
CA LYS A 78 -6.12 8.39 4.25
C LYS A 78 -5.91 7.17 3.36
N ASP A 79 -5.71 7.37 2.07
CA ASP A 79 -5.45 6.29 1.12
C ASP A 79 -3.98 5.87 1.26
N GLY A 80 -3.70 4.61 0.97
CA GLY A 80 -2.37 4.04 1.16
C GLY A 80 -2.06 2.93 0.17
N LEU A 81 -0.77 2.73 -0.08
CA LEU A 81 -0.27 1.62 -0.86
C LEU A 81 0.25 0.54 0.08
N VAL A 82 -0.23 -0.69 -0.10
CA VAL A 82 0.29 -1.87 0.60
C VAL A 82 1.07 -2.72 -0.41
N VAL A 83 2.31 -3.03 -0.07
CA VAL A 83 3.19 -3.88 -0.90
C VAL A 83 3.47 -5.16 -0.12
N ASP A 84 2.96 -6.28 -0.63
CA ASP A 84 3.23 -7.62 -0.09
C ASP A 84 4.44 -8.23 -0.82
N VAL A 85 5.49 -8.57 -0.06
CA VAL A 85 6.71 -9.18 -0.61
C VAL A 85 6.64 -10.68 -0.43
N VAL A 86 6.38 -11.36 -1.54
CA VAL A 86 6.08 -12.79 -1.58
C VAL A 86 7.17 -13.56 -2.35
N SER A 87 7.35 -14.83 -2.00
CA SER A 87 8.30 -15.71 -2.71
C SER A 87 7.87 -15.91 -4.16
N LYS A 88 8.83 -15.85 -5.10
CA LYS A 88 8.62 -16.12 -6.53
C LYS A 88 7.99 -17.50 -6.79
N GLU A 89 8.25 -18.47 -5.91
CA GLU A 89 7.65 -19.80 -5.93
C GLU A 89 6.10 -19.74 -5.99
N LEU A 90 5.49 -18.74 -5.33
CA LEU A 90 4.03 -18.56 -5.29
C LEU A 90 3.41 -18.10 -6.61
N TYR A 91 4.22 -17.76 -7.62
CA TYR A 91 3.77 -17.35 -8.96
C TYR A 91 4.31 -18.27 -10.05
N LYS A 92 4.85 -19.46 -9.70
CA LYS A 92 5.29 -20.45 -10.69
C LYS A 92 4.09 -20.92 -11.53
N CYS A 93 4.17 -20.68 -12.84
CA CYS A 93 3.17 -21.18 -13.77
C CYS A 93 3.12 -22.71 -13.74
N GLY A 94 1.93 -23.30 -13.83
CA GLY A 94 1.74 -24.75 -13.91
C GLY A 94 1.54 -25.45 -12.56
N GLU A 95 1.73 -24.76 -11.44
CA GLU A 95 1.38 -25.27 -10.11
C GLU A 95 0.07 -24.63 -9.61
N LYS A 96 -0.80 -25.43 -8.99
CA LYS A 96 -1.99 -24.89 -8.30
C LYS A 96 -1.56 -24.30 -6.96
N VAL A 97 -1.06 -23.08 -6.98
CA VAL A 97 -0.78 -22.29 -5.79
C VAL A 97 -2.05 -21.58 -5.35
N GLY A 98 -2.46 -21.77 -4.09
CA GLY A 98 -3.73 -21.25 -3.55
C GLY A 98 -3.84 -19.71 -3.54
N TYR A 99 -2.73 -19.00 -3.77
CA TYR A 99 -2.69 -17.53 -3.80
C TYR A 99 -3.23 -16.95 -5.11
N SER A 100 -3.00 -17.59 -6.26
CA SER A 100 -3.38 -17.05 -7.58
C SER A 100 -4.90 -17.06 -7.87
N GLN A 101 -5.73 -17.42 -6.89
CA GLN A 101 -7.19 -17.56 -7.05
C GLN A 101 -8.00 -16.36 -6.56
N ARG A 102 -7.39 -15.37 -5.89
CA ARG A 102 -8.11 -14.13 -5.54
C ARG A 102 -8.13 -13.17 -6.73
N SER A 103 -9.30 -12.57 -7.00
CA SER A 103 -9.57 -11.67 -8.14
C SER A 103 -8.64 -10.45 -8.20
N LEU A 104 -7.97 -10.12 -7.10
CA LEU A 104 -7.10 -8.97 -6.92
C LEU A 104 -5.65 -9.17 -7.39
N HIS A 105 -5.24 -10.40 -7.73
CA HIS A 105 -3.87 -10.68 -8.18
C HIS A 105 -3.67 -10.52 -9.69
N ARG A 106 -4.58 -9.85 -10.40
CA ARG A 106 -4.33 -9.40 -11.77
C ARG A 106 -3.63 -8.04 -11.72
N GLY A 107 -2.34 -8.10 -11.42
CA GLY A 107 -1.36 -7.03 -11.57
C GLY A 107 -0.04 -7.68 -11.96
#